data_AF-A0A131XPR8-F1
#
_entry.id   AF-A0A131XPR8-F1
#
_cell.length_a   1.000
_cell.length_b   1.000
_cell.length_c   1.000
_cell.angle_alpha   90.00
_cell.angle_beta   90.00
_cell.angle_gamma   90.00
#
_symmetry.space_group_name_H-M   'P 1'
#
loop_
_entity.id
_entity.type
_entity.pdbx_description
1 polymer ?
#
loop_
_entity_poly.entity_id
_entity_poly.type
_entity_poly.pdbx_seq_one_letter_code
_entity_poly.pdbx_strand_id
1 'polypeptide(L)' 'GYAPRYEALKKQILAKVPSANVTGNAGRTKSFEVKINDQLVYSKLSKGSFPDFEEVVLRVLEVSQGKPVQPVIGMQKS' A
#
# COMPACT_ATOMS: atom_id res chain seq x y z
N GLY A 1 -5.90 -2.04 -16.37
CA GLY A 1 -4.69 -1.79 -15.56
C GLY A 1 -5.04 -1.61 -14.10
N TYR A 2 -4.06 -1.33 -13.23
CA TYR A 2 -4.30 -1.15 -11.79
C TYR A 2 -4.36 0.32 -11.33
N ALA A 3 -4.32 1.28 -12.27
CA ALA A 3 -4.37 2.71 -11.97
C ALA A 3 -5.57 3.12 -11.07
N PRO A 4 -6.82 2.64 -11.31
CA PRO A 4 -7.94 2.99 -10.41
C PRO A 4 -7.74 2.52 -8.96
N ARG A 5 -7.10 1.35 -8.77
CA ARG A 5 -6.78 0.83 -7.43
C ARG A 5 -5.66 1.62 -6.76
N TYR A 6 -4.65 2.03 -7.53
CA TYR A 6 -3.60 2.93 -7.05
C TYR A 6 -4.20 4.27 -6.56
N GLU A 7 -5.04 4.91 -7.38
CA GLU A 7 -5.67 6.20 -7.01
C GLU A 7 -6.58 6.06 -5.78
N ALA A 8 -7.34 4.98 -5.69
CA ALA A 8 -8.17 4.70 -4.53
C ALA A 8 -7.33 4.56 -3.24
N LEU A 9 -6.27 3.76 -3.28
CA LEU A 9 -5.38 3.58 -2.13
C LEU A 9 -4.67 4.89 -1.75
N LYS A 10 -4.17 5.64 -2.75
CA LYS A 10 -3.55 6.95 -2.55
C LYS A 10 -4.49 7.92 -1.84
N LYS A 11 -5.74 8.00 -2.30
CA LYS A 11 -6.76 8.87 -1.67
C LYS A 11 -7.00 8.48 -0.21
N GLN A 12 -7.09 7.18 0.10
CA GLN A 12 -7.30 6.71 1.48
C GLN A 12 -6.10 7.02 2.38
N ILE A 13 -4.87 6.84 1.88
CA ILE A 13 -3.65 7.20 2.61
C ILE A 13 -3.64 8.70 2.92
N LEU A 14 -3.82 9.55 1.90
CA LEU A 14 -3.79 11.01 2.06
C LEU A 14 -4.92 11.56 2.94
N ALA A 15 -6.06 10.85 3.01
CA ALA A 15 -7.15 11.21 3.93
C ALA A 15 -6.79 10.99 5.41
N LYS A 16 -5.89 10.04 5.72
CA LYS A 16 -5.45 9.74 7.09
C LYS A 16 -4.10 10.35 7.45
N VAL A 17 -3.21 10.47 6.48
CA VAL A 17 -1.86 11.02 6.61
C VAL A 17 -1.62 12.03 5.49
N PRO A 18 -2.14 13.28 5.62
CA PRO A 18 -2.04 14.28 4.55
C PRO A 18 -0.60 14.70 4.21
N SER A 19 0.34 14.50 5.13
CA SER A 19 1.77 14.78 4.95
C SER A 19 2.53 13.67 4.19
N ALA A 20 1.89 12.54 3.89
CA ALA A 20 2.54 11.44 3.17
C ALA A 20 2.79 11.80 1.70
N ASN A 21 3.98 11.48 1.19
CA ASN A 21 4.26 11.54 -0.24
C ASN A 21 3.96 10.18 -0.89
N VAL A 22 2.90 10.10 -1.69
CA VAL A 22 2.46 8.84 -2.32
C VAL A 22 2.70 8.88 -3.84
N THR A 23 3.72 8.15 -4.28
CA THR A 23 4.08 7.99 -5.70
C THR A 23 3.68 6.62 -6.22
N GLY A 24 3.51 6.50 -7.53
CA GLY A 24 3.21 5.24 -8.20
C GLY A 24 3.77 5.22 -9.61
N ASN A 25 4.28 4.06 -10.03
CA ASN A 25 4.82 3.85 -11.37
C ASN A 25 4.27 2.53 -11.95
N ALA A 26 4.23 2.44 -13.28
CA ALA A 26 3.95 1.17 -13.93
C ALA A 26 5.08 0.18 -13.62
N GLY A 27 4.73 -0.93 -12.97
CA GLY A 27 5.66 -2.02 -12.67
C GLY A 27 5.52 -3.18 -13.66
N ARG A 28 6.05 -4.34 -13.27
CA ARG A 28 5.88 -5.60 -13.99
C ARG A 28 4.39 -5.92 -14.20
N THR A 29 4.05 -6.50 -15.34
CA THR A 29 2.68 -6.95 -15.63
C THR A 29 2.13 -7.83 -14.49
N LYS A 30 0.88 -7.54 -14.07
CA LYS A 30 0.16 -8.20 -12.95
C LYS A 30 0.71 -7.94 -11.53
N SER A 31 1.74 -7.11 -11.35
CA SER A 31 2.24 -6.78 -10.02
C SER A 31 1.44 -5.64 -9.35
N PHE A 32 1.39 -5.69 -8.03
CA PHE A 32 0.94 -4.59 -7.19
C PHE A 32 1.78 -4.67 -5.92
N GLU A 33 2.82 -3.84 -5.88
CA GLU A 33 3.85 -3.85 -4.85
C GLU A 33 3.70 -2.59 -4.02
N VAL A 34 3.64 -2.73 -2.70
CA VAL A 34 3.51 -1.59 -1.78
C VAL A 34 4.79 -1.47 -0.98
N LYS A 35 5.38 -0.27 -0.99
CA LYS A 35 6.53 0.10 -0.18
C LYS A 35 6.16 1.25 0.75
N ILE A 36 6.71 1.24 1.95
CA ILE A 36 6.67 2.37 2.89
C ILE A 36 8.12 2.71 3.22
N ASN A 37 8.54 3.95 2.94
CA ASN A 37 9.94 4.39 3.10
C ASN A 37 10.94 3.39 2.51
N ASP A 38 10.73 3.04 1.23
CA ASP A 38 11.51 2.07 0.44
C ASP A 38 11.48 0.60 0.87
N GLN A 39 10.89 0.28 2.02
CA GLN A 39 10.73 -1.08 2.50
C GLN A 39 9.48 -1.74 1.90
N LEU A 40 9.64 -2.90 1.26
CA LEU A 40 8.54 -3.69 0.72
C LEU A 40 7.67 -4.26 1.84
N VAL A 41 6.40 -3.84 1.88
CA VAL A 41 5.43 -4.31 2.89
C VAL A 41 4.38 -5.25 2.31
N TYR A 42 4.20 -5.27 0.98
CA TYR A 42 3.27 -6.18 0.32
C TYR A 42 3.67 -6.47 -1.13
N SER A 43 3.50 -7.72 -1.55
CA SER A 43 3.64 -8.16 -2.94
C SER A 43 2.43 -8.96 -3.41
N LYS A 44 1.68 -8.44 -4.38
CA LYS A 44 0.61 -9.19 -5.04
C LYS A 44 1.14 -10.40 -5.81
N LEU A 45 2.36 -10.32 -6.37
CA LEU A 45 2.94 -11.48 -7.06
C LEU A 45 3.19 -12.63 -6.09
N SER A 46 3.61 -12.33 -4.87
CA SER A 46 3.80 -13.35 -3.82
C SER A 46 2.48 -13.89 -3.27
N LYS A 47 1.49 -13.02 -3.02
CA LYS A 47 0.24 -13.41 -2.35
C LYS A 47 -0.92 -13.77 -3.27
N GLY A 48 -0.84 -13.49 -4.57
CA GLY A 48 -1.90 -13.72 -5.55
C GLY A 48 -3.02 -12.68 -5.55
N SER A 49 -3.33 -12.05 -4.41
CA SER A 49 -4.41 -11.06 -4.27
C SER A 49 -3.90 -9.62 -4.07
N PHE A 50 -4.81 -8.65 -4.10
CA PHE A 50 -4.53 -7.26 -3.70
C PHE A 50 -4.41 -7.15 -2.18
N PRO A 51 -3.62 -6.20 -1.67
CA PRO A 51 -3.54 -5.96 -0.23
C PRO A 51 -4.89 -5.50 0.32
N ASP A 52 -5.13 -5.77 1.59
CA ASP A 52 -6.15 -5.05 2.35
C ASP A 52 -5.74 -3.57 2.43
N PHE A 53 -6.59 -2.68 1.90
CA PHE A 53 -6.28 -1.25 1.83
C PHE A 53 -6.34 -0.59 3.20
N GLU A 54 -7.25 -1.04 4.08
CA GLU A 54 -7.36 -0.50 5.42
C GLU A 54 -6.09 -0.82 6.22
N GLU A 55 -5.58 -2.04 6.07
CA GLU A 55 -4.32 -2.41 6.71
C GLU A 55 -3.14 -1.62 6.15
N VAL A 56 -3.04 -1.41 4.83
CA VAL A 56 -1.99 -0.56 4.25
C VAL A 56 -2.03 0.84 4.85
N VAL A 57 -3.22 1.45 4.91
CA VAL A 57 -3.41 2.80 5.48
C VAL A 57 -3.02 2.82 6.95
N LEU A 58 -3.39 1.79 7.72
CA LEU A 58 -2.97 1.64 9.11
C LEU A 58 -1.45 1.61 9.24
N ARG A 59 -0.75 0.81 8.42
CA ARG A 59 0.73 0.74 8.49
C ARG A 59 1.39 2.07 8.14
N VAL A 60 0.85 2.82 7.17
CA VAL A 60 1.36 4.17 6.86
C VAL A 60 1.14 5.12 8.03
N LEU A 61 -0.04 5.08 8.66
CA LEU A 61 -0.35 5.90 9.85
C LEU A 61 0.61 5.57 11.00
N GLU A 62 0.84 4.30 11.28
CA GLU A 62 1.77 3.85 12.32
C GLU A 62 3.20 4.37 12.08
N VAL A 63 3.69 4.26 10.85
CA VAL A 63 5.02 4.77 10.48
C VAL A 63 5.08 6.29 10.60
N SER A 64 4.02 7.01 10.25
CA SER A 64 3.94 8.48 10.44
C SER A 64 4.00 8.91 11.91
N GLN A 65 3.67 8.00 12.83
CA GLN A 65 3.74 8.19 14.28
C GLN A 65 5.07 7.73 14.89
N GLY A 66 6.05 7.35 14.06
CA GLY A 66 7.38 6.92 14.50
C GLY A 66 7.48 5.42 14.86
N LYS A 67 6.44 4.62 14.58
CA LYS A 67 6.53 3.17 14.72
C LYS A 67 7.36 2.55 13.57
N PRO A 68 7.99 1.39 13.79
CA PRO A 68 8.73 0.70 12.72
C PRO A 68 7.79 0.23 11.60
N VAL A 69 8.35 0.12 10.39
CA VAL A 69 7.62 -0.42 9.23
C VAL A 69 7.35 -1.91 9.44
N GLN A 70 6.10 -2.33 9.21
CA GLN A 70 5.64 -3.70 9.40
C GLN A 70 4.98 -4.25 8.11
N PRO A 71 5.04 -5.57 7.85
CA PRO A 71 4.48 -6.19 6.65
C PRO A 71 2.96 -6.28 6.67
N VAL A 72 2.29 -5.96 5.56
CA VAL A 72 0.82 -6.06 5.41
C VAL A 72 0.45 -7.53 5.18
N ILE A 73 -0.41 -8.09 6.02
CA ILE A 73 -0.76 -9.52 6.00
C ILE A 73 -2.07 -9.78 5.23
N GLY A 74 -3.07 -8.96 5.51
CA GLY A 74 -4.41 -8.96 4.95
C GLY A 74 -4.44 -8.75 3.44
N MET A 75 -5.50 -9.30 2.87
CA MET A 75 -5.75 -9.34 1.44
C MET A 75 -7.21 -8.98 1.20
N GLN A 76 -7.51 -8.29 0.11
CA GLN A 76 -8.89 -8.11 -0.30
C GLN A 76 -9.54 -9.47 -0.52
N LYS A 77 -10.68 -9.70 0.14
CA LYS A 77 -11.54 -10.84 -0.15
C LYS A 77 -12.14 -10.62 -1.53
N SER A 78 -12.03 -11.64 -2.38
CA SER A 78 -12.62 -11.72 -3.71
C SER A 78 -14.13 -11.77 -3.65
#